data_AF-A0A1W9JLE7-F1
#
_entry.id   AF-A0A1W9JLE7-F1
#
_cell.length_a   1.000
_cell.length_b   1.000
_cell.length_c   1.000
_cell.angle_alpha   90.00
_cell.angle_beta   90.00
_cell.angle_gamma   90.00
#
_symmetry.space_group_name_H-M   'P 1'
#
loop_
_entity.id
_entity.type
_entity.pdbx_description
1 polymer ?
#
loop_
_entity_poly.entity_id
_entity_poly.type
_entity_poly.pdbx_seq_one_letter_code
_entity_poly.pdbx_strand_id
1 'polypeptide(L)'
;MQRCPACNARLGAATLCPRCGAELKQIILSERVAEQWLSVSLQSTGGGRMNVAVPAVLRSLSFKQTPAAKLLRGFLVQRLYRTLYVTVAEQCWPEALDTLGYLRMLEGQNETLRRFDEMIGHLSVESAVNSSSD
;
A
#
# COMPACT_ATOMS: atom_id res chain seq x y z
N MET A 1 3.36 -8.90 20.44
CA MET A 1 2.75 -8.18 21.59
C MET A 1 3.51 -8.52 22.87
N GLN A 2 3.94 -7.52 23.67
CA GLN A 2 4.70 -7.78 24.93
C GLN A 2 3.87 -7.61 26.20
N ARG A 3 2.69 -6.99 26.12
CA ARG A 3 1.81 -6.71 27.27
C ARG A 3 0.35 -6.92 26.90
N CYS A 4 -0.45 -7.31 27.88
CA CYS A 4 -1.88 -7.50 27.73
C CYS A 4 -2.58 -6.15 27.51
N PRO A 5 -3.40 -6.00 26.46
CA PRO A 5 -4.11 -4.75 26.21
C PRO A 5 -5.18 -4.46 27.27
N ALA A 6 -5.70 -5.48 27.96
CA ALA A 6 -6.76 -5.33 28.96
C ALA A 6 -6.22 -4.92 30.35
N CYS A 7 -5.13 -5.53 30.82
CA CYS A 7 -4.64 -5.34 32.19
C CYS A 7 -3.16 -4.95 32.29
N ASN A 8 -2.50 -4.72 31.15
CA ASN A 8 -1.11 -4.31 31.02
C ASN A 8 -0.06 -5.26 31.65
N ALA A 9 -0.46 -6.49 32.01
CA ALA A 9 0.44 -7.54 32.46
C ALA A 9 1.43 -7.92 31.34
N ARG A 10 2.68 -8.21 31.69
CA ARG A 10 3.66 -8.72 30.72
C ARG A 10 3.18 -10.06 30.18
N LEU A 11 3.25 -10.21 28.87
CA LEU A 11 2.94 -11.45 28.18
C LEU A 11 4.25 -12.05 27.70
N GLY A 12 4.46 -13.34 27.98
CA GLY A 12 5.47 -14.15 27.30
C GLY A 12 4.93 -14.63 25.96
N ALA A 13 5.03 -15.94 25.70
CA ALA A 13 4.42 -16.59 24.53
C ALA A 13 2.96 -17.03 24.75
N ALA A 14 2.37 -16.72 25.91
CA ALA A 14 1.03 -17.17 26.28
C ALA A 14 -0.06 -16.44 25.47
N THR A 15 -1.06 -17.19 24.99
CA THR A 15 -2.27 -16.65 24.35
C THR A 15 -3.32 -16.25 25.37
N LEU A 16 -3.29 -16.81 26.58
CA LEU A 16 -4.10 -16.38 27.71
C LEU A 16 -3.29 -15.46 28.62
N CYS A 17 -3.88 -14.35 29.05
CA CYS A 17 -3.24 -13.47 30.00
C CYS A 17 -3.21 -14.12 31.40
N PRO A 18 -2.05 -14.31 32.03
CA PRO A 18 -1.96 -14.96 33.35
C PRO A 18 -2.59 -14.12 34.48
N ARG A 19 -2.79 -12.82 34.27
CA ARG A 19 -3.35 -11.90 35.28
C ARG A 19 -4.86 -11.74 35.18
N CYS A 20 -5.39 -11.55 33.97
CA CYS A 20 -6.81 -11.24 33.78
C CYS A 20 -7.60 -12.32 33.03
N GLY A 21 -6.95 -13.40 32.58
CA GLY A 21 -7.60 -14.48 31.84
C GLY A 21 -8.04 -14.12 30.42
N ALA A 22 -7.77 -12.90 29.93
CA ALA A 22 -8.13 -12.51 28.57
C ALA A 22 -7.50 -13.45 27.54
N GLU A 23 -8.32 -13.94 26.61
CA GLU A 23 -7.89 -14.73 25.46
C GLU A 23 -7.42 -13.80 24.34
N LEU A 24 -6.16 -13.94 23.94
CA LEU A 24 -5.43 -13.02 23.06
C LEU A 24 -5.00 -13.69 21.76
N LYS A 25 -5.31 -14.97 21.55
CA LYS A 25 -4.94 -15.74 20.34
C LYS A 25 -5.23 -14.97 19.05
N GLN A 26 -6.44 -14.43 18.89
CA GLN A 26 -6.83 -13.71 17.67
C GLN A 26 -6.07 -12.41 17.46
N ILE A 27 -5.79 -11.67 18.55
CA ILE A 27 -5.00 -10.43 18.50
C ILE A 27 -3.57 -10.77 18.07
N ILE A 28 -2.95 -11.77 18.70
CA ILE A 28 -1.58 -12.20 18.38
C ILE A 28 -1.49 -12.69 16.93
N LEU A 29 -2.47 -13.46 16.45
CA LEU A 29 -2.53 -13.91 15.07
C LEU A 29 -2.62 -12.73 14.09
N SER A 30 -3.45 -11.74 14.39
CA SER A 30 -3.57 -10.53 13.57
C SER A 30 -2.24 -9.78 13.47
N GLU A 31 -1.48 -9.67 14.57
CA GLU A 31 -0.14 -9.05 14.53
C GLU A 31 0.82 -9.82 13.62
N ARG A 32 0.85 -11.16 13.72
CA ARG A 32 1.72 -12.00 12.88
C ARG A 32 1.37 -11.90 11.41
N VAL A 33 0.07 -11.90 11.09
CA VAL A 33 -0.39 -11.73 9.71
C VAL A 33 -0.02 -10.34 9.19
N ALA A 34 -0.07 -9.29 10.02
CA ALA A 34 0.42 -7.97 9.63
C ALA A 34 1.90 -8.00 9.24
N GLU A 35 2.75 -8.68 10.02
CA GLU A 35 4.18 -8.82 9.77
C GLU A 35 4.49 -9.62 8.49
N GLN A 36 3.72 -10.69 8.24
CA GLN A 36 3.83 -11.48 7.02
C GLN A 36 3.52 -10.63 5.77
N TRP A 37 2.41 -9.89 5.79
CA TRP A 37 2.04 -9.01 4.67
C TRP A 37 3.05 -7.86 4.47
N LEU A 38 3.62 -7.32 5.55
CA LEU A 38 4.70 -6.35 5.44
C LEU A 38 5.93 -6.94 4.73
N SER A 39 6.29 -8.17 5.08
CA SER A 39 7.41 -8.88 4.46
C SER A 39 7.18 -9.11 2.96
N VAL A 40 5.97 -9.53 2.57
CA VAL A 40 5.57 -9.67 1.16
C VAL A 40 5.68 -8.34 0.42
N SER A 41 5.25 -7.25 1.04
CA SER A 41 5.33 -5.91 0.44
C SER A 41 6.77 -5.47 0.21
N LEU A 42 7.66 -5.66 1.18
CA LEU A 42 9.08 -5.33 1.07
C LEU A 42 9.76 -6.11 -0.05
N GLN A 43 9.56 -7.43 -0.09
CA GLN A 43 10.13 -8.29 -1.13
C GLN A 43 9.62 -7.92 -2.52
N SER A 44 8.32 -7.64 -2.65
CA SER A 44 7.70 -7.24 -3.92
C SER A 44 8.19 -5.87 -4.38
N THR A 45 8.41 -4.94 -3.45
CA THR A 45 8.98 -3.61 -3.72
C THR A 45 10.40 -3.72 -4.29
N GLY A 46 11.22 -4.62 -3.73
CA GLY A 46 12.58 -4.90 -4.22
C GLY A 46 12.58 -5.51 -5.62
N GLY A 47 11.58 -6.35 -5.93
CA GLY A 47 11.40 -6.95 -7.26
C GLY A 47 10.63 -6.10 -8.28
N GLY A 48 10.30 -4.83 -7.96
CA GLY A 48 9.56 -3.94 -8.88
C GLY A 48 8.06 -4.27 -9.06
N ARG A 49 7.52 -5.25 -8.33
CA ARG A 49 6.14 -5.73 -8.47
C ARG A 49 5.16 -4.87 -7.67
N MET A 50 4.87 -3.67 -8.17
CA MET A 50 3.99 -2.70 -7.48
C MET A 50 2.55 -3.19 -7.31
N ASN A 51 2.05 -3.96 -8.28
CA ASN A 51 0.77 -4.66 -8.23
C ASN A 51 0.60 -5.56 -7.00
N VAL A 52 1.69 -6.09 -6.44
CA VAL A 52 1.67 -6.90 -5.21
C VAL A 52 2.08 -6.07 -4.00
N ALA A 53 3.09 -5.21 -4.15
CA ALA A 53 3.64 -4.44 -3.04
C ALA A 53 2.60 -3.52 -2.38
N VAL A 54 1.81 -2.82 -3.20
CA VAL A 54 0.79 -1.86 -2.76
C VAL A 54 -0.35 -2.51 -1.98
N PRO A 55 -1.07 -3.52 -2.50
CA PRO A 55 -2.09 -4.20 -1.71
C PRO A 55 -1.51 -4.89 -0.47
N ALA A 56 -0.28 -5.41 -0.53
CA ALA A 56 0.35 -6.06 0.61
C ALA A 56 0.61 -5.09 1.78
N VAL A 57 1.10 -3.87 1.52
CA VAL A 57 1.29 -2.88 2.60
C VAL A 57 -0.05 -2.44 3.19
N LEU A 58 -1.07 -2.24 2.36
CA LEU A 58 -2.41 -1.88 2.82
C LEU A 58 -3.02 -2.99 3.67
N ARG A 59 -2.83 -4.25 3.27
CA ARG A 59 -3.30 -5.40 4.03
C ARG A 59 -2.59 -5.51 5.38
N SER A 60 -1.27 -5.32 5.42
CA SER A 60 -0.51 -5.24 6.67
C SER A 60 -1.08 -4.18 7.63
N LEU A 61 -1.28 -2.96 7.11
CA LEU A 61 -1.82 -1.83 7.87
C LEU A 61 -3.25 -2.07 8.39
N SER A 62 -4.07 -2.83 7.66
CA SER A 62 -5.42 -3.20 8.12
C SER A 62 -5.44 -4.09 9.36
N PHE A 63 -4.40 -4.91 9.55
CA PHE A 63 -4.26 -5.75 10.73
C PHE A 63 -3.56 -5.02 11.88
N LYS A 64 -2.49 -4.28 11.59
CA LYS A 64 -1.77 -3.50 12.59
C LYS A 64 -1.05 -2.30 11.97
N GLN A 65 -1.32 -1.12 12.55
CA GLN A 65 -0.74 0.16 12.16
C GLN A 65 0.71 0.32 12.67
N THR A 66 1.64 -0.51 12.19
CA THR A 66 3.04 -0.46 12.61
C THR A 66 3.80 0.75 12.01
N PRO A 67 4.78 1.33 12.72
CA PRO A 67 5.60 2.41 12.17
C PRO A 67 6.31 2.01 10.86
N ALA A 68 6.84 0.79 10.79
CA ALA A 68 7.51 0.28 9.61
C ALA A 68 6.58 0.20 8.38
N ALA A 69 5.35 -0.29 8.55
CA ALA A 69 4.38 -0.34 7.45
C ALA A 69 3.95 1.06 6.98
N LYS A 70 3.81 2.02 7.91
CA LYS A 70 3.52 3.42 7.56
C LYS A 70 4.66 4.07 6.78
N LEU A 71 5.90 3.83 7.19
CA LEU A 71 7.09 4.29 6.46
C LEU A 71 7.14 3.70 5.06
N LEU A 72 6.89 2.40 4.91
CA LEU A 72 6.85 1.75 3.61
C LEU A 72 5.73 2.32 2.71
N ARG A 73 4.53 2.56 3.26
CA ARG A 73 3.45 3.22 2.53
C ARG A 73 3.90 4.60 2.02
N GLY A 74 4.50 5.42 2.87
CA GLY A 74 5.01 6.74 2.47
C GLY A 74 6.07 6.66 1.38
N PHE A 75 7.00 5.71 1.50
CA PHE A 75 8.01 5.44 0.49
C PHE A 75 7.40 5.04 -0.87
N LEU A 76 6.40 4.14 -0.86
CA LEU A 76 5.71 3.70 -2.08
C LEU A 76 4.98 4.86 -2.76
N VAL A 77 4.29 5.72 -1.99
CA VAL A 77 3.63 6.92 -2.52
C VAL A 77 4.65 7.81 -3.25
N GLN A 78 5.77 8.15 -2.59
CA GLN A 78 6.79 9.00 -3.20
C GLN A 78 7.39 8.39 -4.47
N ARG A 79 7.65 7.07 -4.45
CA ARG A 79 8.18 6.35 -5.61
C ARG A 79 7.19 6.36 -6.78
N LEU A 80 5.92 6.09 -6.52
CA LEU A 80 4.88 6.05 -7.54
C LEU A 80 4.63 7.43 -8.16
N TYR A 81 4.64 8.52 -7.38
CA TYR A 81 4.57 9.87 -7.95
C TYR A 81 5.73 10.16 -8.91
N ARG A 82 6.96 9.74 -8.56
CA ARG A 82 8.11 9.89 -9.48
C ARG A 82 7.91 9.09 -10.77
N THR A 83 7.45 7.85 -10.65
CA THR A 83 7.12 7.02 -11.82
C THR A 83 6.05 7.67 -12.68
N LEU A 84 4.99 8.22 -12.08
CA LEU A 84 3.90 8.89 -12.79
C LEU A 84 4.42 10.09 -13.61
N TYR A 85 5.29 10.92 -13.03
CA TYR A 85 5.85 12.05 -13.76
C TYR A 85 6.69 11.61 -14.97
N VAL A 86 7.47 10.54 -14.82
CA VAL A 86 8.27 9.98 -15.91
C VAL A 86 7.39 9.41 -17.01
N THR A 87 6.41 8.56 -16.66
CA THR A 87 5.54 7.92 -17.65
C THR A 87 4.64 8.92 -18.39
N VAL A 88 4.18 9.98 -17.73
CA VAL A 88 3.45 11.08 -18.38
C VAL A 88 4.36 11.87 -19.33
N ALA A 89 5.61 12.16 -18.93
CA ALA A 89 6.56 12.85 -19.79
C ALA A 89 6.94 12.03 -21.04
N GLU A 90 7.02 10.70 -20.90
CA GLU A 90 7.28 9.75 -21.98
C GLU A 90 6.03 9.38 -22.79
N GLN A 91 4.85 9.89 -22.42
CA GLN A 91 3.55 9.56 -23.02
C GLN A 91 3.20 8.06 -22.96
N CYS A 92 3.76 7.35 -21.98
CA CYS A 92 3.47 5.95 -21.68
C CYS A 92 2.15 5.85 -20.89
N TRP A 93 1.02 6.15 -21.54
CA TRP A 93 -0.30 6.26 -20.91
C TRP A 93 -0.75 5.01 -20.13
N PRO A 94 -0.55 3.77 -20.63
CA PRO A 94 -0.96 2.58 -19.89
C PRO A 94 -0.25 2.46 -18.53
N GLU A 95 1.06 2.73 -18.49
CA GLU A 95 1.85 2.66 -17.25
C GLU A 95 1.51 3.82 -16.29
N ALA A 96 1.18 4.99 -16.84
CA ALA A 96 0.69 6.12 -16.06
C ALA A 96 -0.65 5.80 -15.37
N LEU A 97 -1.58 5.16 -16.08
CA LEU A 97 -2.87 4.73 -15.52
C LEU A 97 -2.70 3.65 -14.44
N ASP A 98 -1.83 2.66 -14.65
CA ASP A 98 -1.50 1.66 -13.63
C ASP A 98 -0.92 2.31 -12.37
N THR A 99 0.01 3.26 -12.56
CA THR A 99 0.64 4.01 -11.47
C THR A 99 -0.39 4.85 -10.70
N LEU A 100 -1.32 5.51 -11.39
CA LEU A 100 -2.44 6.21 -10.78
C LEU A 100 -3.34 5.26 -9.98
N GLY A 101 -3.64 4.08 -10.52
CA GLY A 101 -4.41 3.05 -9.82
C GLY A 101 -3.79 2.70 -8.47
N TYR A 102 -2.47 2.49 -8.45
CA TYR A 102 -1.74 2.24 -7.20
C TYR A 102 -1.74 3.42 -6.23
N LEU A 103 -1.57 4.65 -6.73
CA LEU A 103 -1.64 5.86 -5.89
C LEU A 103 -3.03 6.02 -5.26
N ARG A 104 -4.11 5.77 -6.02
CA ARG A 104 -5.49 5.81 -5.52
C ARG A 104 -5.73 4.78 -4.43
N MET A 105 -5.15 3.58 -4.56
CA MET A 105 -5.22 2.57 -3.48
C MET A 105 -4.54 3.05 -2.20
N LEU A 106 -3.39 3.73 -2.31
CA LEU A 106 -2.61 4.18 -1.15
C LEU A 106 -3.20 5.42 -0.48
N GLU A 107 -3.67 6.39 -1.26
CA GLU A 107 -4.11 7.71 -0.78
C GLU A 107 -5.64 7.86 -0.69
N GLY A 108 -6.39 6.89 -1.23
CA GLY A 108 -7.85 6.91 -1.21
C GLY A 108 -8.43 7.92 -2.18
N GLN A 109 -9.48 8.63 -1.75
CA GLN A 109 -10.13 9.66 -2.56
C GLN A 109 -9.31 10.97 -2.51
N ASN A 110 -8.40 11.13 -3.46
CA ASN A 110 -7.62 12.34 -3.65
C ASN A 110 -8.07 13.05 -4.95
N GLU A 111 -8.60 14.25 -4.81
CA GLU A 111 -9.09 15.06 -5.94
C GLU A 111 -8.00 15.35 -6.98
N THR A 112 -6.75 15.51 -6.54
CA THR A 112 -5.60 15.69 -7.44
C THR A 112 -5.41 14.46 -8.33
N LEU A 113 -5.48 13.25 -7.75
CA LEU A 113 -5.36 12.01 -8.51
C LEU A 113 -6.50 11.82 -9.52
N ARG A 114 -7.72 12.26 -9.16
CA ARG A 114 -8.87 12.25 -10.09
C ARG A 114 -8.62 13.15 -11.30
N ARG A 115 -8.07 14.35 -11.09
CA ARG A 115 -7.74 15.27 -12.19
C ARG A 115 -6.64 14.74 -13.09
N PHE A 116 -5.65 14.02 -12.53
CA PHE A 116 -4.63 13.35 -13.33
C PHE A 116 -5.23 12.25 -14.23
N ASP A 117 -6.18 11.48 -13.71
CA ASP A 117 -6.91 10.44 -14.45
C ASP A 117 -7.67 11.04 -15.63
N GLU A 118 -8.43 12.11 -15.39
CA GLU A 118 -9.16 12.87 -16.42
C GLU A 118 -8.19 13.43 -17.49
N MET A 119 -7.09 14.06 -17.07
CA MET A 119 -6.08 14.62 -17.97
C MET A 119 -5.41 13.55 -18.85
N ILE A 120 -4.95 12.44 -18.26
CA ILE A 120 -4.34 11.34 -19.01
C ILE A 120 -5.36 10.72 -19.98
N GLY A 121 -6.62 10.60 -19.57
CA GLY A 121 -7.72 10.16 -20.44
C GLY A 121 -7.81 11.00 -21.72
N HIS A 122 -7.84 12.33 -21.59
CA HIS A 122 -7.89 13.24 -22.74
C HIS A 122 -6.64 13.14 -23.64
N LEU A 123 -5.45 13.16 -23.04
CA LEU A 123 -4.19 13.11 -23.77
C LEU A 123 -3.99 11.78 -24.52
N SER A 124 -4.46 10.67 -23.93
CA SER A 124 -4.39 9.36 -24.57
C SER A 124 -5.23 9.29 -25.86
N VAL A 125 -6.43 9.91 -25.86
CA VAL A 125 -7.32 9.96 -27.02
C VAL A 125 -6.74 10.87 -28.11
N GLU A 126 -6.22 12.04 -27.75
CA GLU A 126 -5.58 12.96 -28.70
C GLU A 126 -4.35 12.32 -29.38
N SER A 127 -3.52 11.60 -28.61
CA SER A 127 -2.36 10.89 -29.16
C SER A 127 -2.76 9.80 -30.17
N ALA A 128 -3.86 9.08 -29.91
CA ALA A 128 -4.38 8.06 -30.81
C ALA A 128 -4.91 8.67 -32.13
N VAL A 129 -5.62 9.80 -32.06
CA VAL A 129 -6.16 10.52 -33.24
C VAL A 129 -5.03 11.08 -34.12
N ASN A 130 -3.97 11.61 -33.49
CA ASN A 130 -2.81 12.11 -34.24
C ASN A 130 -2.03 10.97 -34.91
N SER A 131 -1.93 9.80 -34.27
CA SER A 131 -1.25 8.64 -34.85
C SER A 131 -1.99 7.96 -36.01
N SER A 132 -3.30 8.23 -36.20
CA SER A 132 -4.10 7.69 -37.30
C SER A 132 -4.22 8.63 -38.51
N SER A 133 -3.59 9.80 -38.42
CA SER A 133 -3.63 10.85 -39.46
C SER A 133 -2.31 10.98 -40.24
N ASP A 134 -1.30 10.17 -39.88
CA ASP A 134 -0.03 9.96 -40.59
C ASP A 134 -0.02 8.58 -41.27
#